data_AF-A0A4R1HJ38-F1
#
_entry.id   AF-A0A4R1HJ38-F1
#
_cell.length_a   1.000
_cell.length_b   1.000
_cell.length_c   1.000
_cell.angle_alpha   90.00
_cell.angle_beta   90.00
_cell.angle_gamma   90.00
#
_symmetry.space_group_name_H-M   'P 1'
#
loop_
_entity.id
_entity.type
_entity.pdbx_description
1 polymer ?
#
loop_
_entity_poly.entity_id
_entity_poly.type
_entity_poly.pdbx_seq_one_letter_code
_entity_poly.pdbx_strand_id
1 'polypeptide(L)'
;MTDDLLEAMSVEERRDLAVRLARFERPEQPGAAERRRRRFVTVAAAGSVVLVPWIAVLALTLPHRYVAAHWTLAWVGFDVALLAGLATTAYLAWRARPTMIVPALITATLLVCDAWFDTTTADRSDRLVSALSALLVELPMAVVLIAAAILVIRRRILLR
;
A
#
# COMPACT_ATOMS: atom_id res chain seq x y z
N MET A 1 32.14 24.50 8.71
CA MET A 1 32.71 24.18 10.03
C MET A 1 33.55 22.95 9.80
N THR A 2 34.86 23.06 10.00
CA THR A 2 35.84 22.03 9.62
C THR A 2 35.98 21.00 10.73
N ASP A 3 36.25 19.72 10.41
CA ASP A 3 36.34 18.63 11.39
C ASP A 3 37.38 18.90 12.48
N ASP A 4 38.48 19.57 12.15
CA ASP A 4 39.52 20.02 13.09
C ASP A 4 38.98 20.96 14.18
N LEU A 5 37.94 21.74 13.87
CA LEU A 5 37.30 22.66 14.80
C LEU A 5 36.38 21.91 15.78
N LEU A 6 35.80 20.77 15.36
CA LEU A 6 34.93 19.93 16.19
C LEU A 6 35.73 19.09 17.20
N GLU A 7 36.93 18.67 16.83
CA GLU A 7 37.83 17.93 17.73
C GLU A 7 38.41 18.82 18.84
N ALA A 8 38.63 20.10 18.55
CA ALA A 8 39.09 21.10 19.52
C ALA A 8 38.01 21.52 20.53
N MET A 9 36.73 21.20 20.31
CA MET A 9 35.63 21.56 21.20
C MET A 9 35.50 20.60 22.39
N SER A 10 35.22 21.18 23.56
CA SER A 10 34.86 20.41 24.75
C SER A 10 33.58 19.59 24.51
N VAL A 11 33.38 18.55 25.33
CA VAL A 11 32.21 17.66 25.21
C VAL A 11 30.91 18.44 25.48
N GLU A 12 30.96 19.42 26.39
CA GLU A 12 29.86 20.32 26.72
C GLU A 12 29.48 21.23 25.54
N GLU A 13 30.47 21.83 24.87
CA GLU A 13 30.22 22.71 23.72
C GLU A 13 29.68 21.94 22.51
N ARG A 14 30.18 20.71 22.28
CA ARG A 14 29.62 19.83 21.24
C ARG A 14 28.18 19.45 21.54
N ARG A 15 27.83 19.21 22.81
CA ARG A 15 26.46 18.92 23.24
C ARG A 15 25.54 20.13 23.09
N ASP A 16 25.98 21.33 23.49
CA ASP A 16 25.20 22.56 23.29
C ASP A 16 24.96 22.83 21.81
N LEU A 17 26.00 22.68 20.98
CA LEU A 17 25.87 22.84 19.54
C LEU A 17 24.92 21.82 18.92
N ALA A 18 24.99 20.55 19.33
CA ALA A 18 24.07 19.51 18.88
C ALA A 18 22.61 19.83 19.28
N VAL A 19 22.39 20.30 20.51
CA VAL A 19 21.05 20.73 20.99
C VAL A 19 20.55 21.94 20.21
N ARG A 20 21.41 22.91 19.91
CA ARG A 20 21.06 24.10 19.12
C ARG A 20 20.77 23.73 17.67
N LEU A 21 21.56 22.85 17.07
CA LEU A 21 21.33 22.32 15.72
C LEU A 21 20.05 21.50 15.65
N ALA A 22 19.74 20.65 16.62
CA ALA A 22 18.46 19.93 16.71
C ALA A 22 17.26 20.90 16.86
N ARG A 23 17.48 22.08 17.46
CA ARG A 23 16.48 23.17 17.52
C ARG A 23 16.31 23.90 16.18
N PHE A 24 17.36 23.92 15.35
CA PHE A 24 17.40 24.56 14.03
C PHE A 24 17.12 23.60 12.87
N GLU A 25 17.18 22.29 13.08
CA GLU A 25 16.53 21.28 12.25
C GLU A 25 15.05 21.60 12.26
N ARG A 26 14.66 22.44 11.31
CA ARG A 26 13.33 23.03 11.23
C ARG A 26 12.31 21.90 11.33
N PRO A 27 11.44 21.86 12.35
CA PRO A 27 10.26 21.03 12.25
C PRO A 27 9.56 21.42 10.94
N GLU A 28 9.06 20.43 10.17
CA GLU A 28 8.20 20.73 9.01
C GLU A 28 7.21 21.81 9.44
N GLN A 29 7.16 22.95 8.73
CA GLN A 29 6.31 24.08 9.14
C GLN A 29 4.91 23.55 9.50
N PRO A 30 4.39 23.79 10.72
CA PRO A 30 3.18 23.13 11.21
C PRO A 30 1.98 23.26 10.26
N GLY A 31 1.92 24.33 9.46
CA GLY A 31 0.91 24.52 8.42
C GLY A 31 1.10 23.71 7.12
N ALA A 32 2.31 23.29 6.77
CA ALA A 32 2.57 22.53 5.53
C ALA A 32 2.04 21.09 5.61
N ALA A 33 2.31 20.40 6.72
CA ALA A 33 1.78 19.05 6.97
C ALA A 33 0.24 19.07 7.10
N GLU A 34 -0.32 20.08 7.76
CA GLU A 34 -1.77 20.31 7.85
C GLU A 34 -2.40 20.51 6.46
N ARG A 35 -1.81 21.39 5.63
CA ARG A 35 -2.28 21.63 4.26
C ARG A 35 -2.20 20.37 3.40
N ARG A 36 -1.12 19.59 3.51
CA ARG A 36 -0.96 18.31 2.80
C ARG A 36 -2.03 17.31 3.23
N ARG A 37 -2.27 17.17 4.54
CA ARG A 37 -3.31 16.29 5.10
C ARG A 37 -4.70 16.71 4.62
N ARG A 38 -5.02 18.00 4.70
CA ARG A 38 -6.29 18.55 4.20
C ARG A 38 -6.48 18.28 2.72
N ARG A 39 -5.47 18.56 1.89
CA ARG A 39 -5.52 18.27 0.44
C ARG A 39 -5.78 16.79 0.17
N PHE A 40 -5.06 15.90 0.85
CA PHE A 40 -5.27 14.46 0.72
C PHE A 40 -6.71 14.05 1.09
N VAL A 41 -7.21 14.51 2.24
CA VAL A 41 -8.58 14.22 2.69
C VAL A 41 -9.62 14.78 1.71
N THR A 42 -9.44 16.01 1.24
CA THR A 42 -10.33 16.63 0.26
C THR A 42 -10.35 15.86 -1.05
N VAL A 43 -9.19 15.47 -1.59
CA VAL A 43 -9.10 14.70 -2.83
C VAL A 43 -9.75 13.32 -2.66
N ALA A 44 -9.45 12.61 -1.57
CA ALA A 44 -10.04 11.31 -1.30
C ALA A 44 -11.57 11.40 -1.13
N ALA A 45 -12.06 12.37 -0.36
CA ALA A 45 -13.49 12.57 -0.14
C ALA A 45 -14.22 12.98 -1.43
N ALA A 46 -13.64 13.90 -2.22
CA ALA A 46 -14.20 14.29 -3.51
C ALA A 46 -14.27 13.10 -4.47
N GLY A 47 -13.21 12.28 -4.53
CA GLY A 47 -13.19 11.04 -5.30
C GLY A 47 -14.31 10.09 -4.88
N SER A 48 -14.50 9.88 -3.59
CA SER A 48 -15.60 9.04 -3.07
C SER A 48 -16.98 9.58 -3.45
N VAL A 49 -17.20 10.90 -3.32
CA VAL A 49 -18.49 11.53 -3.68
C VAL A 49 -18.78 11.41 -5.18
N VAL A 50 -17.75 11.49 -6.03
CA VAL A 50 -17.89 11.31 -7.48
C VAL A 50 -18.12 9.83 -7.84
N LEU A 51 -17.50 8.90 -7.11
CA LEU A 51 -17.59 7.48 -7.40
C LEU A 51 -18.98 6.90 -7.11
N VAL A 52 -19.67 7.37 -6.06
CA VAL A 52 -21.02 6.91 -5.69
C VAL A 52 -22.04 7.02 -6.84
N PRO A 53 -22.26 8.19 -7.47
CA PRO A 53 -23.20 8.29 -8.58
C PRO A 53 -22.73 7.49 -9.80
N TRP A 54 -21.42 7.38 -10.04
CA TRP A 54 -20.90 6.54 -11.13
C TRP A 54 -21.24 5.06 -10.93
N ILE A 55 -21.11 4.54 -9.70
CA ILE A 55 -21.53 3.16 -9.37
C ILE A 55 -23.03 2.97 -9.65
N ALA A 56 -23.87 3.95 -9.28
CA ALA A 56 -25.30 3.88 -9.55
C ALA A 56 -25.61 3.86 -11.06
N VAL A 57 -24.92 4.69 -11.85
CA VAL A 57 -25.03 4.67 -13.32
C VAL A 57 -24.62 3.30 -13.86
N LEU A 58 -23.49 2.75 -13.42
CA LEU A 58 -23.03 1.42 -13.83
C LEU A 58 -24.08 0.35 -13.50
N ALA A 59 -24.59 0.32 -12.27
CA ALA A 59 -25.59 -0.67 -11.85
C ALA A 59 -26.89 -0.63 -12.68
N LEU A 60 -27.28 0.55 -13.18
CA LEU A 60 -28.52 0.73 -13.96
C LEU A 60 -28.33 0.54 -15.47
N THR A 61 -27.12 0.77 -16.00
CA THR A 61 -26.87 0.84 -17.44
C THR A 61 -26.09 -0.35 -18.00
N LEU A 62 -25.41 -1.14 -17.16
CA LEU A 62 -24.64 -2.29 -17.63
C LEU A 62 -25.56 -3.40 -18.18
N PRO A 63 -25.26 -3.94 -19.38
CA PRO A 63 -26.02 -5.04 -19.93
C PRO A 63 -25.77 -6.33 -19.15
N HIS A 64 -26.79 -7.19 -19.08
CA HIS A 64 -26.70 -8.49 -18.39
C HIS A 64 -25.70 -9.46 -19.05
N ARG A 65 -25.38 -9.23 -20.33
CA ARG A 65 -24.36 -9.98 -21.07
C ARG A 65 -23.43 -8.97 -21.74
N TYR A 66 -22.15 -9.08 -21.45
CA TYR A 66 -21.10 -8.27 -22.04
C TYR A 66 -19.98 -9.18 -22.53
N VAL A 67 -19.54 -9.00 -23.78
CA VAL A 67 -18.40 -9.72 -24.36
C VAL A 67 -17.20 -8.79 -24.31
N ALA A 68 -16.20 -9.14 -23.49
CA ALA A 68 -14.99 -8.35 -23.36
C ALA A 68 -14.06 -8.58 -24.56
N ALA A 69 -13.68 -7.50 -25.25
CA ALA A 69 -12.82 -7.57 -26.44
C ALA A 69 -11.41 -8.14 -26.16
N HIS A 70 -10.84 -7.85 -24.98
CA HIS A 70 -9.48 -8.22 -24.61
C HIS A 70 -9.45 -9.12 -23.37
N TRP A 71 -10.37 -10.09 -23.29
CA TRP A 71 -10.54 -10.96 -22.12
C TRP A 71 -9.23 -11.61 -21.64
N THR A 72 -8.49 -12.26 -22.54
CA THR A 72 -7.20 -12.91 -22.20
C THR A 72 -6.19 -11.92 -21.65
N LEU A 73 -6.09 -10.72 -22.23
CA LEU A 73 -5.13 -9.71 -21.78
C LEU A 73 -5.50 -9.18 -20.39
N ALA A 74 -6.79 -9.03 -20.08
CA ALA A 74 -7.25 -8.58 -18.78
C ALA A 74 -6.82 -9.56 -17.67
N TRP A 75 -7.05 -10.85 -17.86
CA TRP A 75 -6.66 -11.89 -16.90
C TRP A 75 -5.15 -12.06 -16.78
N VAL A 76 -4.48 -12.34 -17.91
CA VAL A 76 -3.03 -12.57 -17.89
C VAL A 76 -2.28 -11.32 -17.40
N GLY A 77 -2.74 -10.12 -17.78
CA GLY A 77 -2.14 -8.87 -17.31
C GLY A 77 -2.31 -8.66 -15.80
N PHE A 78 -3.46 -9.05 -15.24
CA PHE A 78 -3.71 -9.01 -13.81
C PHE A 78 -2.83 -10.00 -13.05
N ASP A 79 -2.72 -11.25 -13.54
CA ASP A 79 -1.85 -12.28 -12.97
C ASP A 79 -0.37 -11.90 -12.99
N VAL A 80 0.08 -11.27 -14.09
CA VAL A 80 1.45 -10.75 -14.18
C VAL A 80 1.68 -9.65 -13.13
N ALA A 81 0.70 -8.78 -12.90
CA ALA A 81 0.80 -7.75 -11.86
C ALA A 81 0.83 -8.36 -10.45
N LEU A 82 0.00 -9.38 -10.18
CA LEU A 82 0.01 -10.15 -8.94
C LEU A 82 1.36 -10.82 -8.70
N LEU A 83 1.88 -11.53 -9.71
CA LEU A 83 3.18 -12.19 -9.66
C LEU A 83 4.30 -11.18 -9.39
N ALA A 84 4.30 -10.05 -10.09
CA ALA A 84 5.29 -9.00 -9.88
C ALA A 84 5.22 -8.42 -8.46
N GLY A 85 4.01 -8.23 -7.92
CA GLY A 85 3.77 -7.77 -6.56
C GLY A 85 4.29 -8.76 -5.50
N LEU A 86 3.96 -10.05 -5.65
CA LEU A 86 4.45 -11.13 -4.79
C LEU A 86 5.97 -11.24 -4.84
N ALA A 87 6.56 -11.31 -6.03
CA ALA A 87 8.00 -11.42 -6.23
C ALA A 87 8.74 -10.22 -5.63
N THR A 88 8.25 -9.00 -5.87
CA THR A 88 8.83 -7.77 -5.32
C THR A 88 8.74 -7.76 -3.80
N THR A 89 7.59 -8.14 -3.25
CA THR A 89 7.39 -8.22 -1.80
C THR A 89 8.34 -9.24 -1.17
N ALA A 90 8.41 -10.45 -1.73
CA ALA A 90 9.29 -11.51 -1.25
C ALA A 90 10.77 -11.09 -1.32
N TYR A 91 11.20 -10.48 -2.43
CA TYR A 91 12.57 -10.00 -2.60
C TYR A 91 12.94 -8.90 -1.58
N LEU A 92 12.05 -7.93 -1.36
CA LEU A 92 12.29 -6.86 -0.39
C LEU A 92 12.24 -7.36 1.06
N ALA A 93 11.35 -8.30 1.35
CA ALA A 93 11.26 -8.98 2.64
C ALA A 93 12.55 -9.77 2.93
N TRP A 94 13.05 -10.51 1.94
CA TRP A 94 14.32 -11.23 2.02
C TRP A 94 15.51 -10.29 2.28
N ARG A 95 15.50 -9.09 1.68
CA ARG A 95 16.49 -8.03 1.94
C ARG A 95 16.24 -7.23 3.22
N ALA A 96 15.26 -7.62 4.05
CA ALA A 96 14.85 -6.92 5.28
C ALA A 96 14.57 -5.42 5.07
N ARG A 97 14.09 -5.02 3.87
CA ARG A 97 13.84 -3.62 3.55
C ARG A 97 12.43 -3.21 3.95
N PRO A 98 12.24 -2.08 4.68
CA PRO A 98 10.92 -1.61 5.08
C PRO A 98 10.06 -1.20 3.88
N THR A 99 10.68 -0.93 2.74
CA THR A 99 9.98 -0.63 1.49
C THR A 99 9.11 -1.78 1.00
N MET A 100 9.24 -3.00 1.55
CA MET A 100 8.33 -4.11 1.28
C MET A 100 6.87 -3.83 1.65
N ILE A 101 6.62 -2.87 2.57
CA ILE A 101 5.26 -2.53 3.03
C ILE A 101 4.36 -2.15 1.86
N VAL A 102 4.86 -1.32 0.94
CA VAL A 102 4.08 -0.80 -0.19
C VAL A 102 3.63 -1.92 -1.14
N PRO A 103 4.54 -2.72 -1.75
CA PRO A 103 4.13 -3.80 -2.62
C PRO A 103 3.33 -4.89 -1.88
N ALA A 104 3.58 -5.13 -0.58
CA ALA A 104 2.78 -6.07 0.21
C ALA A 104 1.31 -5.64 0.29
N LEU A 105 1.03 -4.37 0.60
CA LEU A 105 -0.34 -3.84 0.69
C LEU A 105 -1.02 -3.76 -0.68
N ILE A 106 -0.28 -3.42 -1.74
CA ILE A 106 -0.79 -3.45 -3.11
C ILE A 106 -1.19 -4.88 -3.49
N THR A 107 -0.29 -5.84 -3.30
CA THR A 107 -0.51 -7.25 -3.63
C THR A 107 -1.64 -7.85 -2.82
N ALA A 108 -1.75 -7.52 -1.53
CA ALA A 108 -2.88 -7.95 -0.69
C ALA A 108 -4.22 -7.41 -1.22
N THR A 109 -4.26 -6.15 -1.64
CA THR A 109 -5.46 -5.57 -2.26
C THR A 109 -5.81 -6.29 -3.57
N LEU A 110 -4.79 -6.57 -4.41
CA LEU A 110 -4.99 -7.31 -5.65
C LEU A 110 -5.53 -8.71 -5.40
N LEU A 111 -5.04 -9.45 -4.40
CA LEU A 111 -5.56 -10.78 -4.03
C LEU A 111 -7.03 -10.73 -3.55
N VAL A 112 -7.44 -9.66 -2.86
CA VAL A 112 -8.86 -9.48 -2.50
C VAL A 112 -9.71 -9.20 -3.75
N CYS A 113 -9.18 -8.41 -4.69
CA CYS A 113 -9.84 -8.19 -5.97
C CYS A 113 -9.92 -9.48 -6.81
N ASP A 114 -8.88 -10.31 -6.78
CA ASP A 114 -8.80 -11.62 -7.44
C ASP A 114 -9.92 -12.54 -6.93
N ALA A 115 -10.02 -12.71 -5.61
CA ALA A 115 -11.08 -13.46 -4.95
C ALA A 115 -12.48 -12.98 -5.31
N TRP A 116 -12.66 -11.66 -5.40
CA TRP A 116 -13.92 -11.10 -5.86
C TRP A 116 -14.20 -11.44 -7.33
N PHE A 117 -13.22 -11.29 -8.23
CA PHE A 117 -13.39 -11.58 -9.65
C PHE A 117 -13.64 -13.05 -9.92
N ASP A 118 -12.84 -13.95 -9.34
CA ASP A 118 -12.99 -15.39 -9.50
C ASP A 118 -14.40 -15.83 -9.06
N THR A 119 -14.84 -15.39 -7.88
CA THR A 119 -16.16 -15.79 -7.37
C THR A 119 -17.33 -15.19 -8.13
N THR A 120 -17.18 -13.98 -8.68
CA THR A 120 -18.25 -13.30 -9.45
C THR A 120 -18.30 -13.69 -10.92
N THR A 121 -17.21 -14.22 -11.47
CA THR A 121 -17.12 -14.69 -12.88
C THR A 121 -17.20 -16.22 -13.02
N ALA A 122 -17.17 -16.97 -11.91
CA ALA A 122 -17.25 -18.42 -11.92
C ALA A 122 -18.55 -18.96 -12.55
N ASP A 123 -18.38 -19.93 -13.45
CA ASP A 123 -19.47 -20.70 -14.01
C ASP A 123 -20.13 -21.60 -12.97
N ARG A 124 -21.36 -22.05 -13.27
CA ARG A 124 -22.23 -22.72 -12.30
C ARG A 124 -21.59 -23.95 -11.64
N SER A 125 -20.74 -24.67 -12.38
CA SER A 125 -19.97 -25.85 -11.97
C SER A 125 -18.76 -25.51 -11.09
N ASP A 126 -18.17 -24.34 -11.28
CA ASP A 126 -16.85 -24.00 -10.73
C ASP A 126 -16.96 -23.09 -9.50
N ARG A 127 -18.17 -22.61 -9.19
CA ARG A 127 -18.45 -21.75 -8.02
C ARG A 127 -17.92 -22.31 -6.70
N LEU A 128 -17.98 -23.62 -6.48
CA LEU A 128 -17.44 -24.23 -5.26
C LEU A 128 -15.91 -24.17 -5.23
N VAL A 129 -15.26 -24.45 -6.37
CA VAL A 129 -13.80 -24.42 -6.48
C VAL A 129 -13.30 -22.99 -6.30
N SER A 130 -13.91 -22.02 -6.98
CA SER A 130 -13.59 -20.59 -6.84
C SER A 130 -13.83 -20.06 -5.42
N ALA A 131 -14.94 -20.44 -4.77
CA ALA A 131 -15.17 -20.05 -3.38
C ALA A 131 -14.11 -20.64 -2.43
N LEU A 132 -13.68 -21.88 -2.68
CA LEU A 132 -12.64 -22.52 -1.89
C LEU A 132 -11.25 -21.90 -2.14
N SER A 133 -10.88 -21.56 -3.38
CA SER A 133 -9.62 -20.87 -3.68
C SER A 133 -9.57 -19.49 -3.01
N ALA A 134 -10.65 -18.72 -3.14
CA ALA A 134 -10.80 -17.42 -2.51
C ALA A 134 -10.63 -17.50 -0.99
N LEU A 135 -11.32 -18.44 -0.32
CA LEU A 135 -11.32 -18.53 1.13
C LEU A 135 -10.03 -19.15 1.70
N LEU A 136 -9.40 -20.09 0.99
CA LEU A 136 -8.30 -20.89 1.51
C LEU A 136 -6.92 -20.47 0.99
N VAL A 137 -6.86 -19.71 -0.11
CA VAL A 137 -5.60 -19.32 -0.76
C VAL A 137 -5.48 -17.80 -0.81
N GLU A 138 -6.37 -17.14 -1.54
CA GLU A 138 -6.21 -15.72 -1.88
C GLU A 138 -6.38 -14.81 -0.65
N LEU A 139 -7.50 -14.95 0.08
CA LEU A 139 -7.75 -14.15 1.28
C LEU A 139 -6.74 -14.43 2.41
N PRO A 140 -6.39 -15.69 2.73
CA PRO A 140 -5.34 -15.96 3.71
C PRO A 140 -4.00 -15.36 3.31
N MET A 141 -3.62 -15.42 2.03
CA MET A 141 -2.38 -14.81 1.55
C MET A 141 -2.41 -13.29 1.68
N ALA A 142 -3.53 -12.65 1.36
CA ALA A 142 -3.72 -11.21 1.57
C ALA A 142 -3.53 -10.83 3.06
N VAL A 143 -4.12 -11.62 3.97
CA VAL A 143 -3.96 -11.43 5.43
C VAL A 143 -2.50 -11.56 5.85
N VAL A 144 -1.76 -12.56 5.35
CA VAL A 144 -0.32 -12.73 5.65
C VAL A 144 0.48 -11.50 5.21
N LEU A 145 0.23 -10.98 4.00
CA LEU A 145 0.93 -9.80 3.48
C LEU A 145 0.63 -8.54 4.31
N ILE A 146 -0.63 -8.34 4.69
CA ILE A 146 -1.04 -7.22 5.56
C ILE A 146 -0.40 -7.36 6.96
N ALA A 147 -0.43 -8.56 7.55
CA ALA A 147 0.18 -8.83 8.84
C ALA A 147 1.70 -8.56 8.81
N ALA A 148 2.39 -9.01 7.76
CA ALA A 148 3.81 -8.76 7.57
C ALA A 148 4.10 -7.25 7.49
N ALA A 149 3.32 -6.49 6.71
CA ALA A 149 3.44 -5.04 6.62
C ALA A 149 3.26 -4.36 7.99
N ILE A 150 2.21 -4.72 8.74
CA ILE A 150 1.94 -4.18 10.08
C ILE A 150 3.09 -4.49 11.05
N LEU A 151 3.64 -5.70 11.02
CA LEU A 151 4.77 -6.08 11.88
C LEU A 151 6.01 -5.22 11.60
N VAL A 152 6.32 -4.96 10.34
CA VAL A 152 7.44 -4.09 9.96
C VAL A 152 7.20 -2.64 10.43
N ILE A 153 5.98 -2.12 10.28
CA ILE A 153 5.61 -0.78 10.76
C ILE A 153 5.78 -0.68 12.28
N ARG A 154 5.25 -1.67 13.03
CA ARG A 154 5.34 -1.68 14.49
C ARG A 154 6.78 -1.72 14.98
N ARG A 155 7.62 -2.59 14.40
CA ARG A 155 9.06 -2.66 14.73
C ARG A 155 9.76 -1.32 14.48
N ARG A 156 9.40 -0.60 13.42
CA ARG A 156 9.97 0.72 13.09
C ARG A 156 9.57 1.80 14.08
N ILE A 157 8.34 1.75 14.60
CA ILE A 157 7.86 2.71 15.61
C ILE A 157 8.52 2.45 16.97
N LEU A 158 8.68 1.19 17.36
CA LEU A 158 9.29 0.81 18.65
C LEU A 158 10.81 1.06 18.73
N LEU A 159 11.49 1.20 17.60
CA LEU A 159 12.95 1.46 17.52
C LEU A 159 13.29 2.96 17.33
N ARG A 160 12.30 3.85 17.42
CA ARG A 160 12.48 5.31 17.42
C ARG A 160 12.20 5.85 18.81
#